data_AF-A0A317WNJ9-F1
#
_entry.id   AF-A0A317WNJ9-F1
#
_cell.length_a   1.000
_cell.length_b   1.000
_cell.length_c   1.000
_cell.angle_alpha   90.00
_cell.angle_beta   90.00
_cell.angle_gamma   90.00
#
_symmetry.space_group_name_H-M   'P 1'
#
loop_
_entity.id
_entity.type
_entity.pdbx_description
1 polymer ?
#
loop_
_entity_poly.entity_id
_entity_poly.type
_entity_poly.pdbx_seq_one_letter_code
_entity_poly.pdbx_strand_id
1 'polypeptide(L)'
;MDHLILPKDSTGLRFEIPVLSTENYDGGDFLTYPNRQGWGPRRVSEWQTVFEKPSVEFKAFLQRWLYFGLVHVRFGPIDVKSTFASEKRDEYGRPILTTKLLPKIALHSIKSSRRANSFHGAVAVRIADTISVRLTGTWVVKRDNPQQLEDVESLMQFITSEGPADPRDPFDSLATTLLYDFSNVSSQWTPSGPSNISNGGLPPRVAPMSPDIWTILRQRGWCPSAILPMAKHLTSSALVFVANMTSPNAGRQHRMINITGSGGSPLPKDELCNELSCPHLKLSDDTYKTRHLDGCLGCEDIVADPTAIFRRRKFPLIMAIDADNEDTGVTLVEMESNVSYIAISHVWSDGLGNVQRNALPRCQLLRLSDMVRNLPGEAANTTLFWLDTLCMPPDAADQKEEQYTALQLMRQVYEDASAVLVLDSWLMSISCYQIDDAELMMSIFTATWNRRLWTYQEGALARMLLFRFQDGTCDLDSMFKRYENALDITASTTLWTCFDVKYRGLKRVPSYLESEGCSCRSNGCYDFSKYKPSCGRSALPGSTSQSRLTAHTSSERGVL
;
A
#
# COMPACT_ATOMS: atom_id res chain seq x y z
N MET A 1 15.90 5.72 13.81
CA MET A 1 16.29 4.43 13.18
C MET A 1 17.06 4.73 11.90
N ASP A 2 18.37 4.48 11.87
CA ASP A 2 19.29 4.92 10.82
C ASP A 2 19.43 3.94 9.64
N HIS A 3 18.96 2.70 9.79
CA HIS A 3 19.06 1.67 8.75
C HIS A 3 17.90 1.67 7.76
N LEU A 4 17.00 2.65 7.85
CA LEU A 4 15.89 2.83 6.92
C LEU A 4 16.26 3.91 5.91
N ILE A 5 15.90 3.70 4.64
CA ILE A 5 15.82 4.82 3.69
C ILE A 5 14.57 5.65 4.01
N LEU A 6 14.64 6.95 3.77
CA LEU A 6 13.54 7.91 3.97
C LEU A 6 13.40 8.76 2.70
N PRO A 7 12.20 9.33 2.43
CA PRO A 7 12.02 10.28 1.34
C PRO A 7 12.90 11.52 1.52
N LYS A 8 13.22 12.21 0.42
CA LYS A 8 14.22 13.29 0.35
C LYS A 8 13.91 14.41 1.33
N ASP A 9 12.65 14.88 1.32
CA ASP A 9 12.16 15.92 2.21
C ASP A 9 11.38 15.31 3.38
N SER A 10 12.03 14.42 4.16
CA SER A 10 11.39 13.75 5.30
C SER A 10 10.83 14.78 6.30
N THR A 11 9.50 14.95 6.36
CA THR A 11 8.84 16.00 7.15
C THR A 11 8.37 15.56 8.54
N GLY A 12 8.86 14.43 9.08
CA GLY A 12 8.98 14.33 10.53
C GLY A 12 8.23 13.22 11.27
N LEU A 13 8.31 11.96 10.82
CA LEU A 13 8.33 10.87 11.79
C LEU A 13 9.79 10.57 12.13
N ARG A 14 10.28 11.19 13.21
CA ARG A 14 11.54 10.83 13.87
C ARG A 14 11.23 10.47 15.30
N PHE A 15 11.58 9.24 15.69
CA PHE A 15 11.44 8.76 17.04
C PHE A 15 12.79 8.24 17.54
N GLU A 16 12.99 8.40 18.84
CA GLU A 16 14.22 8.04 19.54
C GLU A 16 13.88 6.98 20.56
N ILE A 17 14.71 5.94 20.58
CA ILE A 17 14.51 4.79 21.45
C ILE A 17 15.67 4.75 22.43
N PRO A 18 15.42 4.85 23.74
CA PRO A 18 16.49 4.71 24.72
C PRO A 18 16.99 3.26 24.79
N VAL A 19 18.30 3.07 24.91
CA VAL A 19 18.88 1.78 25.27
C VAL A 19 18.69 1.60 26.77
N LEU A 20 17.74 0.73 27.15
CA LEU A 20 17.32 0.54 28.55
C LEU A 20 18.37 -0.21 29.38
N SER A 21 19.22 -0.99 28.72
CA SER A 21 20.34 -1.70 29.33
C SER A 21 21.43 -1.94 28.28
N THR A 22 22.69 -1.71 28.67
CA THR A 22 23.86 -2.04 27.83
C THR A 22 24.40 -3.44 28.09
N GLU A 23 23.72 -4.23 28.90
CA GLU A 23 24.07 -5.64 29.12
C GLU A 23 23.86 -6.42 27.82
N ASN A 24 24.80 -7.30 27.51
CA ASN A 24 24.77 -8.09 26.29
C ASN A 24 23.87 -9.32 26.44
N TYR A 25 23.32 -9.79 25.32
CA TYR A 25 22.67 -11.09 25.25
C TYR A 25 23.69 -12.20 25.57
N ASP A 26 23.28 -13.21 26.35
CA ASP A 26 24.17 -14.23 26.91
C ASP A 26 24.66 -15.29 25.90
N GLY A 27 24.16 -15.24 24.66
CA GLY A 27 24.54 -16.15 23.58
C GLY A 27 23.90 -17.54 23.67
N GLY A 28 23.08 -17.81 24.68
CA GLY A 28 22.37 -19.08 24.83
C GLY A 28 21.14 -19.20 23.93
N ASP A 29 20.35 -20.26 24.13
CA ASP A 29 19.11 -20.49 23.37
C ASP A 29 18.10 -19.35 23.57
N PHE A 30 17.48 -18.92 22.46
CA PHE A 30 16.59 -17.76 22.39
C PHE A 30 15.27 -17.99 23.12
N LEU A 31 14.69 -19.18 23.02
CA LEU A 31 13.40 -19.48 23.63
C LEU A 31 13.49 -19.54 25.16
N THR A 32 14.57 -20.13 25.66
CA THR A 32 14.81 -20.34 27.10
C THR A 32 15.56 -19.20 27.79
N TYR A 33 15.91 -18.15 27.05
CA TYR A 33 16.57 -16.95 27.59
C TYR A 33 15.87 -16.33 28.81
N PRO A 34 14.52 -16.19 28.85
CA PRO A 34 13.83 -15.66 30.03
C PRO A 34 14.22 -16.37 31.33
N ASN A 35 14.36 -17.70 31.31
CA ASN A 35 14.69 -18.51 32.48
C ASN A 35 16.06 -18.14 33.07
N ARG A 36 17.04 -17.86 32.20
CA ARG A 36 18.41 -17.53 32.60
C ARG A 36 18.54 -16.11 33.15
N GLN A 37 17.57 -15.25 32.84
CA GLN A 37 17.53 -13.85 33.28
C GLN A 37 16.61 -13.62 34.48
N GLY A 38 16.21 -14.70 35.17
CA GLY A 38 15.32 -14.62 36.32
C GLY A 38 13.84 -14.54 35.98
N TRP A 39 13.46 -14.55 34.70
CA TRP A 39 12.08 -14.54 34.19
C TRP A 39 11.61 -15.94 33.80
N GLY A 40 11.92 -16.93 34.65
CA GLY A 40 11.53 -18.33 34.47
C GLY A 40 10.03 -18.58 34.67
N PRO A 41 9.59 -19.86 34.61
CA PRO A 41 8.18 -20.20 34.80
C PRO A 41 7.63 -19.70 36.14
N ARG A 42 6.45 -19.09 36.09
CA ARG A 42 5.76 -18.45 37.21
C ARG A 42 4.26 -18.68 37.10
N ARG A 43 3.54 -18.42 38.18
CA ARG A 43 2.08 -18.53 38.15
C ARG A 43 1.48 -17.51 37.19
N VAL A 44 0.36 -17.86 36.56
CA VAL A 44 -0.38 -16.93 35.68
C VAL A 44 -0.72 -15.63 36.41
N SER A 45 -1.15 -15.70 37.68
CA SER A 45 -1.41 -14.51 38.51
C SER A 45 -0.18 -13.61 38.71
N GLU A 46 1.00 -14.20 38.85
CA GLU A 46 2.27 -13.47 38.98
C GLU A 46 2.64 -12.80 37.65
N TRP A 47 2.45 -13.49 36.53
CA TRP A 47 2.65 -12.89 35.21
C TRP A 47 1.69 -11.73 34.95
N GLN A 48 0.41 -11.88 35.29
CA GLN A 48 -0.55 -10.79 35.19
C GLN A 48 -0.08 -9.57 35.97
N THR A 49 0.39 -9.77 37.21
CA THR A 49 0.95 -8.70 38.04
C THR A 49 2.15 -8.02 37.38
N VAL A 50 3.06 -8.79 36.78
CA VAL A 50 4.24 -8.26 36.07
C VAL A 50 3.84 -7.39 34.87
N PHE A 51 2.84 -7.80 34.08
CA PHE A 51 2.39 -7.03 32.92
C PHE A 51 1.52 -5.82 33.29
N GLU A 52 0.77 -5.90 34.40
CA GLU A 52 0.00 -4.76 34.92
C GLU A 52 0.89 -3.68 35.54
N LYS A 53 1.98 -4.08 36.19
CA LYS A 53 2.95 -3.18 36.85
C LYS A 53 4.38 -3.54 36.44
N PRO A 54 4.76 -3.28 35.18
CA PRO A 54 6.05 -3.69 34.65
C PRO A 54 7.18 -2.86 35.27
N SER A 55 8.18 -3.55 35.82
CA SER A 55 9.39 -2.91 36.33
C SER A 55 10.30 -2.43 35.19
N VAL A 56 11.23 -1.52 35.49
CA VAL A 56 12.21 -1.04 34.50
C VAL A 56 13.11 -2.19 34.03
N GLU A 57 13.45 -3.11 34.94
CA GLU A 57 14.25 -4.31 34.66
C GLU A 57 13.51 -5.24 33.70
N PHE A 58 12.20 -5.40 33.84
CA PHE A 58 11.40 -6.24 32.93
C PHE A 58 11.35 -5.65 31.52
N LYS A 59 11.14 -4.33 31.39
CA LYS A 59 11.17 -3.64 30.09
C LYS A 59 12.54 -3.72 29.43
N ALA A 60 13.61 -3.51 30.20
CA ALA A 60 14.98 -3.64 29.72
C ALA A 60 15.30 -5.08 29.29
N PHE A 61 14.82 -6.08 30.04
CA PHE A 61 14.92 -7.49 29.68
C PHE A 61 14.21 -7.78 28.35
N LEU A 62 12.98 -7.31 28.15
CA LEU A 62 12.24 -7.52 26.90
C LEU A 62 12.97 -6.87 25.70
N GLN A 63 13.50 -5.65 25.86
CA GLN A 63 14.32 -5.02 24.82
C GLN A 63 15.56 -5.87 24.52
N ARG A 64 16.26 -6.37 25.54
CA ARG A 64 17.43 -7.23 25.37
C ARG A 64 17.10 -8.55 24.71
N TRP A 65 16.00 -9.18 25.06
CA TRP A 65 15.57 -10.44 24.48
C TRP A 65 15.15 -10.27 23.02
N LEU A 66 14.17 -9.40 22.77
CA LEU A 66 13.48 -9.33 21.48
C LEU A 66 14.22 -8.47 20.45
N TYR A 67 15.05 -7.52 20.88
CA TYR A 67 15.86 -6.69 19.99
C TYR A 67 17.30 -7.20 19.92
N PHE A 68 18.10 -7.00 20.97
CA PHE A 68 19.54 -7.29 20.92
C PHE A 68 19.85 -8.79 20.80
N GLY A 69 19.06 -9.64 21.46
CA GLY A 69 19.16 -11.09 21.35
C GLY A 69 18.86 -11.57 19.93
N LEU A 70 17.87 -10.97 19.26
CA LEU A 70 17.57 -11.28 17.88
C LEU A 70 18.74 -10.91 16.95
N VAL A 71 19.30 -9.70 17.10
CA VAL A 71 20.50 -9.30 16.34
C VAL A 71 21.63 -10.29 16.59
N HIS A 72 21.88 -10.66 17.85
CA HIS A 72 22.94 -11.57 18.24
C HIS A 72 22.79 -12.95 17.59
N VAL A 73 21.61 -13.56 17.71
CA VAL A 73 21.37 -14.90 17.14
C VAL A 73 21.36 -14.86 15.61
N ARG A 74 20.86 -13.76 15.01
CA ARG A 74 20.73 -13.63 13.56
C ARG A 74 22.04 -13.32 12.84
N PHE A 75 22.83 -12.41 13.40
CA PHE A 75 24.00 -11.83 12.76
C PHE A 75 25.33 -12.13 13.46
N GLY A 76 25.27 -12.79 14.62
CA GLY A 76 26.43 -13.15 15.43
C GLY A 76 26.63 -12.24 16.65
N PRO A 77 27.62 -12.56 17.50
CA PRO A 77 27.84 -11.84 18.75
C PRO A 77 28.07 -10.34 18.53
N ILE A 78 27.37 -9.53 19.33
CA ILE A 78 27.44 -8.07 19.31
C ILE A 78 27.67 -7.54 20.72
N ASP A 79 28.38 -6.42 20.81
CA ASP A 79 28.47 -5.62 22.02
C ASP A 79 27.52 -4.42 21.89
N VAL A 80 26.46 -4.39 22.70
CA VAL A 80 25.40 -3.37 22.64
C VAL A 80 25.98 -1.97 22.86
N LYS A 81 26.90 -1.83 23.81
CA LYS A 81 27.48 -0.54 24.19
C LYS A 81 28.26 0.12 23.05
N SER A 82 29.09 -0.64 22.35
CA SER A 82 29.90 -0.11 21.24
C SER A 82 29.13 -0.04 19.91
N THR A 83 28.11 -0.89 19.74
CA THR A 83 27.42 -1.04 18.44
C THR A 83 26.16 -0.19 18.33
N PHE A 84 25.37 -0.13 19.40
CA PHE A 84 23.98 0.36 19.39
C PHE A 84 23.75 1.57 20.29
N ALA A 85 24.62 1.84 21.27
CA ALA A 85 24.51 3.03 22.12
C ALA A 85 25.19 4.24 21.46
N SER A 86 24.40 5.25 21.07
CA SER A 86 24.94 6.49 20.51
C SER A 86 25.50 7.42 21.60
N GLU A 87 26.10 8.54 21.19
CA GLU A 87 26.51 9.63 22.09
C GLU A 87 25.31 10.47 22.57
N LYS A 88 24.19 10.46 21.83
CA LYS A 88 22.97 11.17 22.22
C LYS A 88 22.36 10.53 23.47
N ARG A 89 21.72 11.34 24.31
CA ARG A 89 21.06 10.92 25.55
C ARG A 89 19.60 11.35 25.57
N ASP A 90 18.77 10.54 26.22
CA ASP A 90 17.40 10.93 26.58
C ASP A 90 17.39 11.84 27.82
N GLU A 91 16.19 12.22 28.26
CA GLU A 91 15.98 13.06 29.45
C GLU A 91 16.48 12.44 30.76
N TYR A 92 16.67 11.11 30.81
CA TYR A 92 17.16 10.36 31.97
C TYR A 92 18.65 10.01 31.86
N GLY A 93 19.36 10.51 30.83
CA GLY A 93 20.78 10.23 30.62
C GLY A 93 21.07 8.84 30.05
N ARG A 94 20.08 8.14 29.48
CA ARG A 94 20.25 6.86 28.79
C ARG A 94 20.68 7.10 27.34
N PRO A 95 21.57 6.28 26.76
CA PRO A 95 21.97 6.43 25.36
C PRO A 95 20.80 6.16 24.41
N ILE A 96 20.70 6.95 23.34
CA ILE A 96 19.73 6.69 22.27
C ILE A 96 20.26 5.58 21.34
N LEU A 97 19.38 4.67 20.94
CA LEU A 97 19.65 3.57 20.01
C LEU A 97 20.04 4.11 18.63
N THR A 98 21.23 3.73 18.14
CA THR A 98 21.63 3.92 16.75
C THR A 98 21.67 2.58 16.02
N THR A 99 21.29 2.59 14.75
CA THR A 99 21.30 1.40 13.88
C THR A 99 22.21 1.56 12.67
N LYS A 100 23.09 2.57 12.66
CA LYS A 100 24.00 2.88 11.54
C LYS A 100 24.89 1.70 11.12
N LEU A 101 25.26 0.84 12.08
CA LEU A 101 26.12 -0.32 11.81
C LEU A 101 25.34 -1.56 11.39
N LEU A 102 24.00 -1.57 11.52
CA LEU A 102 23.17 -2.76 11.25
C LEU A 102 23.31 -3.28 9.81
N PRO A 103 23.29 -2.45 8.75
CA PRO A 103 23.56 -2.90 7.38
C PRO A 103 24.93 -3.59 7.22
N LYS A 104 25.98 -3.02 7.84
CA LYS A 104 27.36 -3.57 7.77
C LYS A 104 27.46 -4.90 8.51
N ILE A 105 26.82 -5.01 9.68
CA ILE A 105 26.76 -6.25 10.47
C ILE A 105 26.07 -7.36 9.67
N ALA A 106 24.93 -7.06 9.06
CA ALA A 106 24.21 -8.02 8.22
C ALA A 106 25.06 -8.50 7.03
N LEU A 107 25.69 -7.58 6.30
CA LEU A 107 26.59 -7.92 5.19
C LEU A 107 27.78 -8.79 5.62
N HIS A 108 28.36 -8.51 6.78
CA HIS A 108 29.43 -9.34 7.34
C HIS A 108 28.93 -10.74 7.70
N SER A 109 27.75 -10.84 8.33
CA SER A 109 27.12 -12.12 8.66
C SER A 109 26.88 -12.99 7.42
N ILE A 110 26.38 -12.41 6.33
CA ILE A 110 26.15 -13.13 5.06
C ILE A 110 27.48 -13.70 4.52
N LYS A 111 28.53 -12.88 4.48
CA LYS A 111 29.86 -13.30 4.00
C LYS A 111 30.51 -14.38 4.87
N SER A 112 30.29 -14.32 6.17
CA SER A 112 30.89 -15.24 7.14
C SER A 112 30.20 -16.61 7.24
N SER A 113 29.00 -16.77 6.66
CA SER A 113 28.26 -18.02 6.43
C SER A 113 28.51 -19.17 7.43
N ARG A 114 28.06 -19.01 8.69
CA ARG A 114 27.92 -20.14 9.63
C ARG A 114 26.54 -20.79 9.46
N ARG A 115 26.45 -21.91 8.75
CA ARG A 115 25.18 -22.65 8.48
C ARG A 115 24.37 -23.02 9.74
N ALA A 116 24.99 -23.18 10.90
CA ALA A 116 24.28 -23.44 12.16
C ALA A 116 23.54 -22.20 12.69
N ASN A 117 24.12 -21.00 12.53
CA ASN A 117 23.51 -19.74 12.95
C ASN A 117 22.29 -19.37 12.10
N SER A 118 22.20 -19.85 10.86
CA SER A 118 21.05 -19.54 9.99
C SER A 118 19.76 -20.27 10.42
N PHE A 119 19.86 -21.51 10.90
CA PHE A 119 18.69 -22.26 11.40
C PHE A 119 18.21 -21.71 12.74
N HIS A 120 19.09 -21.56 13.73
CA HIS A 120 18.75 -20.97 15.03
C HIS A 120 18.26 -19.53 14.89
N GLY A 121 18.87 -18.74 13.99
CA GLY A 121 18.41 -17.40 13.64
C GLY A 121 17.00 -17.38 13.03
N ALA A 122 16.70 -18.28 12.10
CA ALA A 122 15.37 -18.39 11.52
C ALA A 122 14.30 -18.79 12.55
N VAL A 123 14.63 -19.69 13.47
CA VAL A 123 13.74 -20.08 14.57
C VAL A 123 13.52 -18.91 15.54
N ALA A 124 14.58 -18.18 15.91
CA ALA A 124 14.48 -17.00 16.77
C ALA A 124 13.58 -15.92 16.15
N VAL A 125 13.71 -15.63 14.85
CA VAL A 125 12.82 -14.69 14.14
C VAL A 125 11.35 -15.12 14.26
N ARG A 126 11.03 -16.41 14.06
CA ARG A 126 9.64 -16.91 14.17
C ARG A 126 9.08 -16.81 15.60
N ILE A 127 9.90 -17.11 16.60
CA ILE A 127 9.52 -16.98 18.02
C ILE A 127 9.23 -15.51 18.33
N ALA A 128 10.15 -14.64 17.96
CA ALA A 128 10.10 -13.22 18.24
C ALA A 128 8.91 -12.54 17.50
N ASP A 129 8.61 -12.94 16.25
CA ASP A 129 7.38 -12.55 15.54
C ASP A 129 6.11 -13.01 16.26
N THR A 130 6.09 -14.26 16.75
CA THR A 130 4.94 -14.80 17.50
C THR A 130 4.69 -14.01 18.79
N ILE A 131 5.75 -13.70 19.54
CA ILE A 131 5.68 -12.85 20.74
C ILE A 131 5.14 -11.47 20.38
N SER A 132 5.71 -10.84 19.35
CA SER A 132 5.38 -9.46 19.00
C SER A 132 3.91 -9.31 18.58
N VAL A 133 3.37 -10.27 17.83
CA VAL A 133 1.93 -10.29 17.49
C VAL A 133 1.04 -10.53 18.69
N ARG A 134 1.49 -11.31 19.68
CA ARG A 134 0.70 -11.56 20.89
C ARG A 134 0.72 -10.36 21.84
N LEU A 135 1.81 -9.59 21.84
CA LEU A 135 1.95 -8.37 22.63
C LEU A 135 1.18 -7.15 22.07
N THR A 136 0.59 -7.25 20.87
CA THR A 136 -0.32 -6.18 20.37
C THR A 136 -1.72 -6.24 20.98
N GLY A 137 -2.04 -7.27 21.78
CA GLY A 137 -3.36 -7.40 22.42
C GLY A 137 -3.49 -6.49 23.64
N THR A 138 -4.72 -6.15 24.04
CA THR A 138 -5.01 -5.53 25.35
C THR A 138 -5.61 -6.58 26.29
N TRP A 139 -4.92 -7.74 26.41
CA TRP A 139 -5.43 -8.98 27.00
C TRP A 139 -6.47 -9.70 26.11
N VAL A 140 -5.99 -10.51 25.17
CA VAL A 140 -6.85 -11.30 24.27
C VAL A 140 -7.75 -12.26 25.05
N VAL A 141 -7.20 -12.95 26.05
CA VAL A 141 -7.94 -13.84 26.97
C VAL A 141 -7.32 -13.71 28.35
N LYS A 142 -7.70 -12.68 29.12
CA LYS A 142 -7.26 -12.56 30.52
C LYS A 142 -7.97 -13.61 31.36
N ARG A 143 -7.24 -14.59 31.92
CA ARG A 143 -7.83 -15.58 32.82
C ARG A 143 -8.16 -14.96 34.17
N ASP A 144 -9.30 -15.32 34.72
CA ASP A 144 -9.79 -14.90 36.03
C ASP A 144 -10.16 -16.08 36.96
N ASN A 145 -10.18 -17.30 36.40
CA ASN A 145 -10.48 -18.51 37.13
C ASN A 145 -9.37 -18.82 38.17
N PRO A 146 -9.70 -18.98 39.47
CA PRO A 146 -8.70 -19.21 40.52
C PRO A 146 -7.81 -20.43 40.31
N GLN A 147 -8.33 -21.53 39.72
CA GLN A 147 -7.51 -22.71 39.45
C GLN A 147 -6.51 -22.44 38.31
N GLN A 148 -6.96 -21.77 37.24
CA GLN A 148 -6.08 -21.42 36.12
C GLN A 148 -5.03 -20.36 36.49
N LEU A 149 -5.32 -19.50 37.48
CA LEU A 149 -4.38 -18.49 37.96
C LEU A 149 -3.17 -19.08 38.70
N GLU A 150 -3.29 -20.30 39.21
CA GLU A 150 -2.20 -21.05 39.87
C GLU A 150 -1.39 -21.89 38.87
N ASP A 151 -1.81 -21.99 37.61
CA ASP A 151 -1.04 -22.69 36.57
C ASP A 151 0.35 -22.04 36.42
N VAL A 152 1.40 -22.86 36.34
CA VAL A 152 2.78 -22.38 36.16
C VAL A 152 3.14 -22.43 34.69
N GLU A 153 3.45 -21.26 34.13
CA GLU A 153 3.75 -21.10 32.71
C GLU A 153 5.08 -20.38 32.51
N SER A 154 5.81 -20.76 31.46
CA SER A 154 6.89 -19.93 30.93
C SER A 154 6.34 -18.60 30.39
N LEU A 155 7.18 -17.57 30.33
CA LEU A 155 6.80 -16.28 29.76
C LEU A 155 6.23 -16.40 28.33
N MET A 156 6.82 -17.28 27.51
CA MET A 156 6.34 -17.52 26.14
C MET A 156 4.93 -18.11 26.11
N GLN A 157 4.66 -19.11 26.97
CA GLN A 157 3.33 -19.72 27.09
C GLN A 157 2.31 -18.67 27.54
N PHE A 158 2.63 -17.90 28.58
CA PHE A 158 1.76 -16.85 29.10
C PHE A 158 1.41 -15.80 28.03
N ILE A 159 2.42 -15.24 27.35
CA ILE A 159 2.21 -14.25 26.27
C ILE A 159 1.34 -14.85 25.17
N THR A 160 1.60 -16.10 24.78
CA THR A 160 0.86 -16.77 23.69
C THR A 160 -0.59 -17.06 24.08
N SER A 161 -0.83 -17.40 25.34
CA SER A 161 -2.15 -17.74 25.88
C SER A 161 -3.01 -16.51 26.13
N GLU A 162 -2.50 -15.49 26.83
CA GLU A 162 -3.31 -14.35 27.26
C GLU A 162 -3.22 -13.13 26.33
N GLY A 163 -2.14 -12.99 25.55
CA GLY A 163 -1.91 -11.83 24.69
C GLY A 163 -2.00 -10.48 25.42
N PRO A 164 -1.18 -10.23 26.44
CA PRO A 164 -1.18 -8.97 27.18
C PRO A 164 -0.64 -7.82 26.32
N ALA A 165 -0.86 -6.58 26.76
CA ALA A 165 -0.25 -5.41 26.11
C ALA A 165 1.27 -5.38 26.32
N ASP A 166 2.01 -4.98 25.28
CA ASP A 166 3.46 -4.76 25.40
C ASP A 166 3.73 -3.70 26.49
N PRO A 167 4.50 -4.02 27.55
CA PRO A 167 4.77 -3.07 28.63
C PRO A 167 5.84 -2.02 28.25
N ARG A 168 6.52 -2.18 27.12
CA ARG A 168 7.53 -1.24 26.61
C ARG A 168 6.88 0.00 25.99
N ASP A 169 7.69 1.00 25.68
CA ASP A 169 7.20 2.13 24.89
C ASP A 169 6.75 1.65 23.49
N PRO A 170 5.63 2.17 22.95
CA PRO A 170 5.26 2.02 21.55
C PRO A 170 6.40 2.02 20.53
N PHE A 171 7.35 2.96 20.68
CA PHE A 171 8.47 3.09 19.76
C PHE A 171 9.54 2.02 19.95
N ASP A 172 9.69 1.44 21.16
CA ASP A 172 10.52 0.25 21.37
C ASP A 172 9.94 -0.96 20.61
N SER A 173 8.62 -1.15 20.69
CA SER A 173 7.93 -2.23 19.99
C SER A 173 8.02 -2.05 18.47
N LEU A 174 7.82 -0.81 17.97
CA LEU A 174 8.03 -0.48 16.56
C LEU A 174 9.49 -0.75 16.14
N ALA A 175 10.48 -0.42 16.98
CA ALA A 175 11.89 -0.71 16.69
C ALA A 175 12.14 -2.20 16.45
N THR A 176 11.55 -3.05 17.31
CA THR A 176 11.61 -4.50 17.20
C THR A 176 10.97 -4.97 15.90
N THR A 177 9.82 -4.41 15.51
CA THR A 177 9.16 -4.74 14.24
C THR A 177 10.00 -4.38 13.02
N LEU A 178 10.60 -3.18 13.01
CA LEU A 178 11.50 -2.75 11.94
C LEU A 178 12.73 -3.66 11.82
N LEU A 179 13.24 -4.17 12.95
CA LEU A 179 14.33 -5.15 12.95
C LEU A 179 13.91 -6.50 12.35
N TYR A 180 12.66 -6.92 12.51
CA TYR A 180 12.16 -8.13 11.83
C TYR A 180 12.10 -7.95 10.33
N ASP A 181 11.52 -6.84 9.85
CA ASP A 181 11.48 -6.50 8.42
C ASP A 181 12.90 -6.56 7.83
N PHE A 182 13.85 -5.94 8.53
CA PHE A 182 15.26 -5.97 8.15
C PHE A 182 15.85 -7.39 8.15
N SER A 183 15.60 -8.17 9.20
CA SER A 183 16.18 -9.52 9.37
C SER A 183 15.64 -10.53 8.36
N ASN A 184 14.39 -10.38 7.95
CA ASN A 184 13.74 -11.23 6.95
C ASN A 184 14.42 -11.07 5.59
N VAL A 185 14.60 -9.84 5.12
CA VAL A 185 15.17 -9.57 3.79
C VAL A 185 16.69 -9.74 3.78
N SER A 186 17.40 -9.23 4.79
CA SER A 186 18.87 -9.27 4.82
C SER A 186 19.43 -10.69 4.81
N SER A 187 18.68 -11.67 5.30
CA SER A 187 19.12 -13.07 5.37
C SER A 187 19.42 -13.75 4.04
N GLN A 188 18.75 -13.33 2.98
CA GLN A 188 18.82 -13.90 1.63
C GLN A 188 19.39 -12.88 0.64
N TRP A 189 19.91 -11.76 1.15
CA TRP A 189 20.38 -10.68 0.32
C TRP A 189 21.71 -11.01 -0.36
N THR A 190 21.81 -10.69 -1.64
CA THR A 190 23.05 -10.79 -2.42
C THR A 190 23.34 -9.45 -3.10
N PRO A 191 24.57 -9.21 -3.61
CA PRO A 191 24.88 -8.01 -4.39
C PRO A 191 23.99 -7.83 -5.63
N SER A 192 23.42 -8.91 -6.17
CA SER A 192 22.45 -8.87 -7.27
C SER A 192 21.00 -8.64 -6.78
N GLY A 193 20.82 -8.19 -5.54
CA GLY A 193 19.54 -8.14 -4.85
C GLY A 193 19.17 -9.45 -4.14
N PRO A 194 18.04 -9.48 -3.43
CA PRO A 194 17.55 -10.69 -2.78
C PRO A 194 17.02 -11.70 -3.80
N SER A 195 17.51 -12.95 -3.74
CA SER A 195 17.04 -14.04 -4.62
C SER A 195 15.59 -14.39 -4.32
N ASN A 196 14.66 -14.16 -5.26
CA ASN A 196 13.22 -14.47 -5.20
C ASN A 196 12.66 -14.54 -3.77
N ILE A 197 12.27 -13.38 -3.22
CA ILE A 197 11.58 -13.35 -1.94
C ILE A 197 10.25 -14.08 -2.12
N SER A 198 10.18 -15.33 -1.63
CA SER A 198 8.93 -16.10 -1.66
C SER A 198 7.81 -15.29 -1.02
N ASN A 199 6.67 -15.20 -1.71
CA ASN A 199 5.42 -14.58 -1.21
C ASN A 199 4.97 -15.15 0.16
N GLY A 200 5.48 -16.32 0.56
CA GLY A 200 5.24 -16.92 1.88
C GLY A 200 5.93 -16.21 3.04
N GLY A 201 6.69 -15.13 2.79
CA GLY A 201 7.50 -14.41 3.77
C GLY A 201 7.13 -12.94 4.01
N LEU A 202 6.08 -12.40 3.37
CA LEU A 202 5.47 -11.14 3.82
C LEU A 202 4.37 -11.51 4.83
N PRO A 203 4.63 -11.55 6.15
CA PRO A 203 3.54 -11.67 7.08
C PRO A 203 2.63 -10.45 6.93
N PRO A 204 1.29 -10.60 6.86
CA PRO A 204 0.41 -9.49 7.17
C PRO A 204 0.49 -9.29 8.68
N ARG A 205 1.51 -8.57 9.16
CA ARG A 205 1.71 -8.34 10.60
C ARG A 205 2.14 -6.92 10.91
N VAL A 206 1.50 -5.95 10.26
CA VAL A 206 0.85 -4.97 11.12
C VAL A 206 -0.35 -5.75 11.63
N ALA A 207 -0.34 -6.17 12.90
CA ALA A 207 -1.62 -6.41 13.56
C ALA A 207 -2.50 -5.22 13.13
N PRO A 208 -3.74 -5.39 12.66
CA PRO A 208 -4.58 -4.29 12.15
C PRO A 208 -4.71 -3.09 13.11
N MET A 209 -4.11 -3.20 14.30
CA MET A 209 -4.06 -2.29 15.43
C MET A 209 -2.65 -2.31 16.07
N SER A 210 -1.53 -2.14 15.34
CA SER A 210 -0.38 -1.45 16.00
C SER A 210 -0.87 -0.01 16.17
N PRO A 211 -1.28 0.41 17.37
CA PRO A 211 -1.99 1.66 17.55
C PRO A 211 -1.14 2.85 17.12
N ASP A 212 0.17 2.67 16.98
CA ASP A 212 1.14 3.74 16.86
C ASP A 212 1.36 4.18 15.42
N ILE A 213 1.73 3.29 14.50
CA ILE A 213 1.96 3.69 13.09
C ILE A 213 0.67 4.14 12.41
N TRP A 214 -0.46 3.49 12.76
CA TRP A 214 -1.78 3.89 12.30
C TRP A 214 -2.14 5.30 12.78
N THR A 215 -1.95 5.57 14.07
CA THR A 215 -2.21 6.90 14.66
C THR A 215 -1.28 7.95 14.08
N ILE A 216 0.00 7.62 13.88
CA ILE A 216 0.98 8.51 13.26
C ILE A 216 0.54 8.88 11.84
N LEU A 217 0.17 7.91 11.00
CA LEU A 217 -0.30 8.17 9.64
C LEU A 217 -1.53 9.09 9.65
N ARG A 218 -2.50 8.84 10.55
CA ARG A 218 -3.67 9.70 10.72
C ARG A 218 -3.33 11.12 11.13
N GLN A 219 -2.45 11.29 12.13
CA GLN A 219 -1.97 12.60 12.60
C GLN A 219 -1.24 13.36 11.49
N ARG A 220 -0.61 12.64 10.57
CA ARG A 220 0.08 13.19 9.40
C ARG A 220 -0.82 13.36 8.17
N GLY A 221 -2.14 13.27 8.36
CA GLY A 221 -3.11 13.61 7.33
C GLY A 221 -3.41 12.50 6.32
N TRP A 222 -3.05 11.24 6.62
CA TRP A 222 -3.49 10.10 5.82
C TRP A 222 -4.93 9.71 6.19
N CYS A 223 -5.77 9.53 5.16
CA CYS A 223 -7.16 9.12 5.32
C CYS A 223 -7.24 7.67 5.83
N PRO A 224 -8.08 7.33 6.84
CA PRO A 224 -8.21 5.96 7.36
C PRO A 224 -8.52 4.92 6.28
N SER A 225 -9.33 5.29 5.28
CA SER A 225 -9.63 4.41 4.14
C SER A 225 -8.41 4.08 3.28
N ALA A 226 -7.36 4.92 3.29
CA ALA A 226 -6.09 4.68 2.61
C ALA A 226 -5.14 3.86 3.50
N ILE A 227 -5.16 4.09 4.81
CA ILE A 227 -4.25 3.41 5.73
C ILE A 227 -4.53 1.90 5.80
N LEU A 228 -5.80 1.46 5.80
CA LEU A 228 -6.13 0.04 5.88
C LEU A 228 -5.55 -0.78 4.70
N PRO A 229 -5.75 -0.41 3.43
CA PRO A 229 -5.07 -1.06 2.31
C PRO A 229 -3.54 -0.99 2.40
N MET A 230 -2.97 0.15 2.81
CA MET A 230 -1.51 0.26 2.97
C MET A 230 -0.99 -0.72 4.02
N ALA A 231 -1.60 -0.79 5.20
CA ALA A 231 -1.20 -1.70 6.28
C ALA A 231 -1.35 -3.19 5.91
N LYS A 232 -2.21 -3.54 4.94
CA LYS A 232 -2.34 -4.90 4.41
C LYS A 232 -1.25 -5.28 3.41
N HIS A 233 -0.64 -4.30 2.74
CA HIS A 233 0.27 -4.54 1.61
C HIS A 233 1.70 -4.02 1.81
N LEU A 234 1.92 -3.19 2.83
CA LEU A 234 3.21 -2.61 3.16
C LEU A 234 3.75 -3.21 4.46
N THR A 235 5.07 -3.37 4.52
CA THR A 235 5.81 -3.70 5.76
C THR A 235 5.82 -2.51 6.72
N SER A 236 6.24 -2.71 7.96
CA SER A 236 6.35 -1.60 8.92
C SER A 236 7.42 -0.60 8.48
N SER A 237 8.53 -1.08 7.92
CA SER A 237 9.56 -0.23 7.31
C SER A 237 9.01 0.64 6.18
N ALA A 238 8.21 0.08 5.28
CA ALA A 238 7.55 0.83 4.21
C ALA A 238 6.50 1.82 4.75
N LEU A 239 5.77 1.48 5.82
CA LEU A 239 4.84 2.41 6.46
C LEU A 239 5.55 3.58 7.15
N VAL A 240 6.74 3.37 7.73
CA VAL A 240 7.57 4.46 8.25
C VAL A 240 8.08 5.37 7.13
N PHE A 241 8.39 4.81 5.95
CA PHE A 241 8.70 5.59 4.75
C PHE A 241 7.50 6.45 4.34
N VAL A 242 6.31 5.84 4.18
CA VAL A 242 5.05 6.53 3.84
C VAL A 242 4.69 7.60 4.87
N ALA A 243 4.91 7.32 6.16
CA ALA A 243 4.66 8.29 7.23
C ALA A 243 5.55 9.53 7.09
N ASN A 244 6.72 9.44 6.45
CA ASN A 244 7.59 10.59 6.19
C ASN A 244 7.32 11.29 4.86
N MET A 245 6.40 10.79 4.03
CA MET A 245 5.96 11.43 2.79
C MET A 245 4.84 12.45 3.06
N THR A 246 4.67 13.39 2.14
CA THR A 246 3.50 14.27 2.09
C THR A 246 2.27 13.45 1.70
N SER A 247 1.18 13.55 2.47
CA SER A 247 -0.02 12.77 2.17
C SER A 247 -0.72 13.28 0.89
N PRO A 248 -1.50 12.41 0.20
CA PRO A 248 -2.28 12.79 -0.98
C PRO A 248 -3.25 13.95 -0.81
N ASN A 249 -3.51 14.33 0.45
CA ASN A 249 -4.58 15.22 0.83
C ASN A 249 -4.10 16.38 1.71
N ALA A 250 -2.80 16.73 1.66
CA ALA A 250 -2.24 17.78 2.50
C ALA A 250 -3.02 19.13 2.45
N GLY A 251 -3.76 19.39 1.37
CA GLY A 251 -4.64 20.55 1.23
C GLY A 251 -6.17 20.30 1.33
N ARG A 252 -6.65 19.06 1.50
CA ARG A 252 -8.09 18.73 1.60
C ARG A 252 -8.44 18.33 3.04
N GLN A 253 -9.49 18.91 3.62
CA GLN A 253 -9.98 18.50 4.95
C GLN A 253 -10.66 17.12 4.88
N HIS A 254 -9.90 16.07 5.19
CA HIS A 254 -10.45 14.73 5.46
C HIS A 254 -10.88 14.68 6.92
N ARG A 255 -12.14 15.00 7.18
CA ARG A 255 -12.71 14.93 8.53
C ARG A 255 -12.82 13.47 8.95
N MET A 256 -12.31 13.14 10.13
CA MET A 256 -12.28 11.78 10.67
C MET A 256 -12.99 11.75 12.01
N ILE A 257 -13.45 10.57 12.44
CA ILE A 257 -13.87 10.38 13.83
C ILE A 257 -12.64 10.59 14.74
N ASN A 258 -12.62 11.68 15.51
CA ASN A 258 -11.65 11.88 16.56
C ASN A 258 -11.98 10.92 17.70
N ILE A 259 -11.09 9.96 17.98
CA ILE A 259 -11.21 9.06 19.14
C ILE A 259 -10.96 9.85 20.45
N THR A 260 -10.32 11.02 20.38
CA THR A 260 -9.81 11.77 21.53
C THR A 260 -10.55 13.08 21.84
N GLY A 261 -11.70 13.37 21.20
CA GLY A 261 -12.36 14.69 21.32
C GLY A 261 -13.84 14.62 21.69
N SER A 262 -14.16 14.53 22.97
CA SER A 262 -15.48 14.82 23.51
C SER A 262 -15.67 16.34 23.62
N GLY A 263 -16.20 16.97 22.57
CA GLY A 263 -16.48 18.42 22.63
C GLY A 263 -17.10 19.11 21.42
N GLY A 264 -17.54 18.38 20.39
CA GLY A 264 -18.21 18.97 19.22
C GLY A 264 -19.57 18.35 18.95
N SER A 265 -20.50 19.14 18.38
CA SER A 265 -21.75 18.61 17.83
C SER A 265 -21.44 17.46 16.86
N PRO A 266 -22.16 16.32 16.93
CA PRO A 266 -21.91 15.19 16.03
C PRO A 266 -22.08 15.64 14.58
N LEU A 267 -21.02 15.56 13.79
CA LEU A 267 -21.13 15.69 12.34
C LEU A 267 -21.93 14.48 11.79
N PRO A 268 -22.69 14.64 10.70
CA PRO A 268 -23.32 13.51 10.02
C PRO A 268 -22.26 12.45 9.69
N LYS A 269 -22.56 11.17 9.93
CA LYS A 269 -21.62 10.06 9.68
C LYS A 269 -21.13 10.00 8.22
N ASP A 270 -21.93 10.52 7.29
CA ASP A 270 -21.65 10.52 5.85
C ASP A 270 -20.58 11.55 5.43
N GLU A 271 -20.21 12.47 6.33
CA GLU A 271 -19.13 13.45 6.11
C GLU A 271 -17.78 13.01 6.69
N LEU A 272 -17.72 11.84 7.34
CA LEU A 272 -16.54 11.36 8.05
C LEU A 272 -15.85 10.21 7.31
N CYS A 273 -14.55 10.33 7.09
CA CYS A 273 -13.71 9.26 6.62
C CYS A 273 -13.56 8.17 7.69
N ASN A 274 -13.68 6.91 7.28
CA ASN A 274 -13.42 5.73 8.10
C ASN A 274 -12.61 4.69 7.30
N GLU A 275 -12.31 3.55 7.91
CA GLU A 275 -11.46 2.50 7.34
C GLU A 275 -12.00 1.90 6.04
N LEU A 276 -13.31 1.93 5.85
CA LEU A 276 -14.01 1.34 4.72
C LEU A 276 -14.51 2.38 3.71
N SER A 277 -14.50 3.66 4.07
CA SER A 277 -15.16 4.69 3.27
C SER A 277 -14.51 6.06 3.38
N CYS A 278 -14.41 6.74 2.24
CA CYS A 278 -13.98 8.13 2.13
C CYS A 278 -15.01 8.90 1.31
N PRO A 279 -15.70 9.91 1.88
CA PRO A 279 -16.67 10.72 1.14
C PRO A 279 -16.06 11.40 -0.09
N HIS A 280 -14.79 11.81 -0.04
CA HIS A 280 -14.08 12.42 -1.18
C HIS A 280 -13.80 11.46 -2.34
N LEU A 281 -13.92 10.15 -2.12
CA LEU A 281 -13.80 9.14 -3.16
C LEU A 281 -15.15 8.64 -3.66
N LYS A 282 -16.25 8.96 -2.96
CA LYS A 282 -17.59 8.64 -3.43
C LYS A 282 -18.01 9.64 -4.50
N LEU A 283 -18.27 9.12 -5.69
CA LEU A 283 -18.94 9.86 -6.75
C LEU A 283 -20.45 9.81 -6.49
N SER A 284 -21.11 10.96 -6.58
CA SER A 284 -22.56 11.06 -6.60
C SER A 284 -22.93 11.76 -7.89
N ASP A 285 -23.72 11.10 -8.74
CA ASP A 285 -24.08 11.60 -10.06
C ASP A 285 -24.79 12.96 -9.97
N ASP A 286 -25.58 13.17 -8.91
CA ASP A 286 -26.31 14.43 -8.66
C ASP A 286 -25.40 15.61 -8.30
N THR A 287 -24.22 15.35 -7.73
CA THR A 287 -23.33 16.39 -7.18
C THR A 287 -22.02 16.53 -7.95
N TYR A 288 -21.71 15.57 -8.81
CA TYR A 288 -20.50 15.56 -9.60
C TYR A 288 -20.50 16.68 -10.65
N LYS A 289 -19.39 17.43 -10.71
CA LYS A 289 -19.17 18.44 -11.74
C LYS A 289 -17.82 18.24 -12.39
N THR A 290 -17.84 18.14 -13.71
CA THR A 290 -16.64 18.23 -14.55
C THR A 290 -15.94 19.56 -14.28
N ARG A 291 -14.61 19.52 -14.13
CA ARG A 291 -13.82 20.67 -13.71
C ARG A 291 -13.08 21.30 -14.88
N HIS A 292 -13.05 22.62 -14.90
CA HIS A 292 -12.11 23.38 -15.72
C HIS A 292 -10.72 23.37 -15.09
N LEU A 293 -9.71 23.77 -15.88
CA LEU A 293 -8.39 24.09 -15.33
C LEU A 293 -8.46 25.33 -14.44
N ASP A 294 -7.57 25.37 -13.45
CA ASP A 294 -7.38 26.57 -12.63
C ASP A 294 -7.00 27.76 -13.51
N GLY A 295 -7.69 28.89 -13.32
CA GLY A 295 -7.53 30.09 -14.13
C GLY A 295 -8.34 30.12 -15.43
N CYS A 296 -9.12 29.08 -15.75
CA CYS A 296 -10.05 29.12 -16.88
C CYS A 296 -11.25 30.04 -16.60
N LEU A 297 -11.63 30.86 -17.58
CA LEU A 297 -12.77 31.79 -17.51
C LEU A 297 -14.13 31.13 -17.86
N GLY A 298 -14.21 29.80 -17.83
CA GLY A 298 -15.41 29.03 -18.19
C GLY A 298 -15.55 28.83 -19.70
N CYS A 299 -14.59 28.13 -20.31
CA CYS A 299 -14.68 27.75 -21.72
C CYS A 299 -15.87 26.82 -22.02
N GLU A 300 -16.23 26.67 -23.28
CA GLU A 300 -17.28 25.71 -23.66
C GLU A 300 -16.81 24.25 -23.54
N ASP A 301 -17.80 23.37 -23.45
CA ASP A 301 -17.61 21.93 -23.54
C ASP A 301 -17.47 21.51 -25.00
N ILE A 302 -16.47 20.68 -25.29
CA ILE A 302 -16.34 20.00 -26.58
C ILE A 302 -17.02 18.65 -26.48
N VAL A 303 -17.97 18.40 -27.38
CA VAL A 303 -18.81 17.20 -27.38
C VAL A 303 -18.28 16.16 -28.36
N ALA A 304 -18.37 14.89 -27.99
CA ALA A 304 -18.06 13.74 -28.83
C ALA A 304 -19.32 12.92 -29.12
N ASP A 305 -19.45 12.41 -30.33
CA ASP A 305 -20.49 11.44 -30.71
C ASP A 305 -19.84 10.14 -31.22
N PRO A 306 -19.56 9.17 -30.32
CA PRO A 306 -18.93 7.90 -30.70
C PRO A 306 -19.93 6.85 -31.21
N THR A 307 -21.23 7.16 -31.25
CA THR A 307 -22.31 6.18 -31.43
C THR A 307 -22.17 5.42 -32.76
N ALA A 308 -21.82 6.10 -33.85
CA ALA A 308 -21.66 5.48 -35.17
C ALA A 308 -20.51 4.45 -35.22
N ILE A 309 -19.44 4.68 -34.45
CA ILE A 309 -18.26 3.80 -34.38
C ILE A 309 -18.60 2.53 -33.58
N PHE A 310 -19.31 2.67 -32.46
CA PHE A 310 -19.73 1.50 -31.68
C PHE A 310 -20.72 0.60 -32.41
N ARG A 311 -21.61 1.15 -33.25
CA ARG A 311 -22.49 0.34 -34.11
C ARG A 311 -21.74 -0.58 -35.07
N ARG A 312 -20.48 -0.23 -35.40
CA ARG A 312 -19.55 -1.05 -36.19
C ARG A 312 -18.71 -2.00 -35.35
N ARG A 313 -18.94 -2.05 -34.02
CA ARG A 313 -18.18 -2.83 -33.03
C ARG A 313 -16.70 -2.46 -32.97
N LYS A 314 -16.44 -1.16 -33.09
CA LYS A 314 -15.11 -0.55 -33.00
C LYS A 314 -15.11 0.48 -31.88
N PHE A 315 -13.92 0.91 -31.45
CA PHE A 315 -13.79 1.97 -30.46
C PHE A 315 -13.23 3.25 -31.10
N PRO A 316 -13.69 4.42 -30.63
CA PRO A 316 -13.27 5.72 -31.15
C PRO A 316 -11.94 6.16 -30.53
N LEU A 317 -11.12 6.84 -31.32
CA LEU A 317 -9.93 7.57 -30.89
C LEU A 317 -10.16 9.06 -31.12
N ILE A 318 -9.60 9.90 -30.26
CA ILE A 318 -9.70 11.35 -30.31
C ILE A 318 -8.44 11.89 -30.95
N MET A 319 -8.59 12.74 -31.97
CA MET A 319 -7.48 13.53 -32.49
C MET A 319 -7.18 14.71 -31.56
N ALA A 320 -5.91 14.84 -31.18
CA ALA A 320 -5.40 15.96 -30.40
C ALA A 320 -5.74 17.28 -31.09
N ILE A 321 -6.19 18.25 -30.29
CA ILE A 321 -6.59 19.57 -30.77
C ILE A 321 -5.50 20.61 -30.50
N ASP A 322 -5.49 21.65 -31.32
CA ASP A 322 -4.58 22.78 -31.18
C ASP A 322 -5.30 24.01 -30.60
N ALA A 323 -4.52 24.96 -30.08
CA ALA A 323 -5.05 26.12 -29.37
C ALA A 323 -5.88 27.05 -30.27
N ASP A 324 -5.63 27.02 -31.57
CA ASP A 324 -6.34 27.73 -32.64
C ASP A 324 -7.52 26.92 -33.21
N ASN A 325 -7.73 25.67 -32.78
CA ASN A 325 -8.91 24.90 -33.19
C ASN A 325 -10.17 25.51 -32.56
N GLU A 326 -11.05 26.05 -33.42
CA GLU A 326 -12.34 26.66 -33.06
C GLU A 326 -13.52 25.67 -33.17
N ASP A 327 -13.25 24.38 -33.42
CA ASP A 327 -14.29 23.37 -33.55
C ASP A 327 -15.02 23.18 -32.24
N THR A 328 -16.34 23.01 -32.33
CA THR A 328 -17.22 22.74 -31.19
C THR A 328 -17.33 21.25 -30.86
N GLY A 329 -16.70 20.38 -31.67
CA GLY A 329 -16.68 18.94 -31.52
C GLY A 329 -15.28 18.35 -31.66
N VAL A 330 -15.10 17.13 -31.16
CA VAL A 330 -13.85 16.38 -31.38
C VAL A 330 -13.87 15.66 -32.72
N THR A 331 -12.71 15.58 -33.38
CA THR A 331 -12.54 14.65 -34.50
C THR A 331 -12.29 13.25 -33.95
N LEU A 332 -13.19 12.33 -34.27
CA LEU A 332 -13.08 10.91 -33.91
C LEU A 332 -12.54 10.09 -35.08
N VAL A 333 -11.56 9.24 -34.78
CA VAL A 333 -10.94 8.29 -35.71
C VAL A 333 -11.30 6.88 -35.26
N GLU A 334 -11.75 6.04 -36.17
CA GLU A 334 -12.02 4.62 -35.88
C GLU A 334 -10.71 3.85 -35.68
N MET A 335 -10.64 2.98 -34.68
CA MET A 335 -9.44 2.15 -34.48
C MET A 335 -9.23 1.13 -35.62
N GLU A 336 -8.03 1.19 -36.21
CA GLU A 336 -7.50 0.24 -37.18
C GLU A 336 -6.13 -0.31 -36.74
N SER A 337 -5.72 -1.47 -37.26
CA SER A 337 -4.56 -2.22 -36.78
C SER A 337 -3.20 -1.50 -36.94
N ASN A 338 -3.12 -0.46 -37.77
CA ASN A 338 -1.92 0.34 -38.03
C ASN A 338 -1.91 1.67 -37.28
N VAL A 339 -2.90 1.92 -36.42
CA VAL A 339 -3.05 3.20 -35.71
C VAL A 339 -2.41 3.11 -34.33
N SER A 340 -1.48 4.02 -34.06
CA SER A 340 -0.87 4.21 -32.73
C SER A 340 -1.65 5.26 -31.95
N TYR A 341 -1.94 4.97 -30.68
CA TYR A 341 -2.62 5.90 -29.80
C TYR A 341 -2.20 5.72 -28.34
N ILE A 342 -2.52 6.72 -27.52
CA ILE A 342 -2.34 6.70 -26.07
C ILE A 342 -3.69 6.50 -25.39
N ALA A 343 -3.81 5.54 -24.49
CA ALA A 343 -4.99 5.48 -23.61
C ALA A 343 -4.73 6.34 -22.36
N ILE A 344 -5.64 7.25 -22.04
CA ILE A 344 -5.55 8.06 -20.83
C ILE A 344 -6.41 7.42 -19.74
N SER A 345 -5.78 7.00 -18.65
CA SER A 345 -6.46 6.57 -17.44
C SER A 345 -6.46 7.72 -16.43
N HIS A 346 -7.61 8.03 -15.86
CA HIS A 346 -7.75 9.17 -14.95
C HIS A 346 -8.72 8.89 -13.81
N VAL A 347 -8.53 9.54 -12.66
CA VAL A 347 -9.45 9.45 -11.51
C VAL A 347 -10.66 10.36 -11.71
N TRP A 348 -11.87 9.79 -11.81
CA TRP A 348 -13.09 10.57 -12.04
C TRP A 348 -13.33 11.63 -10.96
N SER A 349 -13.10 11.33 -9.68
CA SER A 349 -13.28 12.28 -8.57
C SER A 349 -12.33 13.49 -8.63
N ASP A 350 -11.34 13.49 -9.53
CA ASP A 350 -10.48 14.64 -9.79
C ASP A 350 -11.07 15.63 -10.81
N GLY A 351 -12.22 15.31 -11.43
CA GLY A 351 -13.02 16.24 -12.22
C GLY A 351 -12.91 16.09 -13.74
N LEU A 352 -12.34 14.98 -14.24
CA LEU A 352 -12.18 14.69 -15.67
C LEU A 352 -13.27 13.76 -16.25
N GLY A 353 -14.27 13.39 -15.46
CA GLY A 353 -15.45 12.63 -15.90
C GLY A 353 -16.59 13.54 -16.36
N ASN A 354 -17.64 12.95 -16.92
CA ASN A 354 -18.90 13.63 -17.23
C ASN A 354 -20.06 12.63 -17.18
N VAL A 355 -20.98 12.81 -16.22
CA VAL A 355 -22.10 11.87 -16.00
C VAL A 355 -23.28 12.10 -16.94
N GLN A 356 -23.34 13.25 -17.63
CA GLN A 356 -24.49 13.66 -18.42
C GLN A 356 -24.32 13.37 -19.91
N ARG A 357 -23.12 13.57 -20.45
CA ARG A 357 -22.83 13.41 -21.88
C ARG A 357 -21.35 13.17 -22.13
N ASN A 358 -21.02 12.70 -23.34
CA ASN A 358 -19.64 12.62 -23.82
C ASN A 358 -19.09 14.00 -24.13
N ALA A 359 -18.65 14.73 -23.11
CA ALA A 359 -18.09 16.06 -23.29
C ALA A 359 -17.05 16.41 -22.22
N LEU A 360 -16.11 17.26 -22.59
CA LEU A 360 -15.13 17.86 -21.69
C LEU A 360 -14.92 19.34 -21.99
N PRO A 361 -14.62 20.16 -20.96
CA PRO A 361 -14.18 21.54 -21.18
C PRO A 361 -13.00 21.62 -22.15
N ARG A 362 -13.06 22.55 -23.12
CA ARG A 362 -11.99 22.79 -24.09
C ARG A 362 -10.60 22.93 -23.44
N CYS A 363 -10.54 23.60 -22.28
CA CYS A 363 -9.28 23.76 -21.53
C CYS A 363 -8.66 22.43 -21.09
N GLN A 364 -9.46 21.45 -20.65
CA GLN A 364 -8.98 20.12 -20.30
C GLN A 364 -8.52 19.38 -21.55
N LEU A 365 -9.30 19.44 -22.64
CA LEU A 365 -8.96 18.77 -23.88
C LEU A 365 -7.64 19.26 -24.48
N LEU A 366 -7.39 20.57 -24.44
CA LEU A 366 -6.10 21.17 -24.83
C LEU A 366 -4.95 20.66 -23.97
N ARG A 367 -5.14 20.61 -22.64
CA ARG A 367 -4.13 20.07 -21.72
C ARG A 367 -3.82 18.61 -22.00
N LEU A 368 -4.84 17.77 -22.22
CA LEU A 368 -4.63 16.35 -22.54
C LEU A 368 -3.90 16.19 -23.88
N SER A 369 -4.27 16.99 -24.88
CA SER A 369 -3.62 17.01 -26.20
C SER A 369 -2.14 17.40 -26.08
N ASP A 370 -1.81 18.41 -25.27
CA ASP A 370 -0.43 18.80 -24.96
C ASP A 370 0.35 17.69 -24.26
N MET A 371 -0.24 17.04 -23.23
CA MET A 371 0.38 15.94 -22.51
C MET A 371 0.71 14.76 -23.43
N VAL A 372 -0.21 14.39 -24.33
CA VAL A 372 -0.06 13.27 -25.27
C VAL A 372 1.04 13.55 -26.29
N ARG A 373 1.13 14.78 -26.82
CA ARG A 373 2.17 15.16 -27.78
C ARG A 373 3.56 15.17 -27.17
N ASN A 374 3.67 15.59 -25.90
CA ASN A 374 4.93 15.75 -25.18
C ASN A 374 5.32 14.53 -24.34
N LEU A 375 4.84 13.33 -24.69
CA LEU A 375 5.27 12.09 -24.03
C LEU A 375 6.72 11.72 -24.38
N PRO A 376 7.46 11.08 -23.46
CA PRO A 376 8.82 10.62 -23.71
C PRO A 376 8.86 9.32 -24.52
N GLY A 377 10.02 9.04 -25.12
CA GLY A 377 10.35 7.73 -25.69
C GLY A 377 9.50 7.35 -26.90
N GLU A 378 9.13 6.07 -26.99
CA GLU A 378 8.35 5.52 -28.12
C GLU A 378 6.94 6.10 -28.25
N ALA A 379 6.41 6.74 -27.20
CA ALA A 379 5.11 7.39 -27.20
C ALA A 379 5.12 8.82 -27.75
N ALA A 380 6.30 9.40 -28.00
CA ALA A 380 6.46 10.78 -28.46
C ALA A 380 5.75 11.06 -29.80
N ASN A 381 5.29 12.30 -29.99
CA ASN A 381 4.60 12.76 -31.20
C ASN A 381 3.32 11.98 -31.57
N THR A 382 2.76 11.20 -30.65
CA THR A 382 1.45 10.58 -30.86
C THR A 382 0.38 11.68 -30.81
N THR A 383 -0.59 11.64 -31.73
CA THR A 383 -1.66 12.66 -31.82
C THR A 383 -3.04 12.07 -31.55
N LEU A 384 -3.16 10.75 -31.48
CA LEU A 384 -4.41 10.06 -31.18
C LEU A 384 -4.39 9.58 -29.74
N PHE A 385 -5.50 9.77 -29.04
CA PHE A 385 -5.66 9.23 -27.71
C PHE A 385 -7.07 8.75 -27.45
N TRP A 386 -7.22 7.90 -26.44
CA TRP A 386 -8.50 7.41 -25.97
C TRP A 386 -8.74 7.93 -24.55
N LEU A 387 -9.96 8.36 -24.27
CA LEU A 387 -10.41 8.74 -22.94
C LEU A 387 -11.87 8.31 -22.75
N ASP A 388 -12.13 7.51 -21.73
CA ASP A 388 -13.45 6.99 -21.37
C ASP A 388 -14.56 8.05 -21.40
N THR A 389 -14.29 9.24 -20.87
CA THR A 389 -15.28 10.33 -20.76
C THR A 389 -15.82 10.80 -22.11
N LEU A 390 -14.99 10.82 -23.14
CA LEU A 390 -15.38 11.21 -24.51
C LEU A 390 -15.72 10.01 -25.39
N CYS A 391 -15.15 8.85 -25.08
CA CYS A 391 -15.25 7.66 -25.89
C CYS A 391 -16.32 6.66 -25.41
N MET A 392 -16.91 6.79 -24.20
CA MET A 392 -17.89 5.84 -23.67
C MET A 392 -19.20 6.54 -23.27
N PRO A 393 -20.36 6.12 -23.81
CA PRO A 393 -21.63 6.73 -23.43
C PRO A 393 -21.92 6.65 -21.93
N PRO A 394 -22.22 7.77 -21.25
CA PRO A 394 -22.62 7.73 -19.85
C PRO A 394 -24.04 7.17 -19.69
N ASP A 395 -24.39 6.72 -18.48
CA ASP A 395 -25.70 6.13 -18.20
C ASP A 395 -26.86 7.09 -18.55
N ALA A 396 -26.67 8.39 -18.34
CA ALA A 396 -27.67 9.43 -18.64
C ALA A 396 -27.93 9.63 -20.15
N ALA A 397 -27.06 9.13 -21.03
CA ALA A 397 -27.22 9.30 -22.48
C ALA A 397 -28.27 8.36 -23.11
N ASP A 398 -28.78 7.37 -22.36
CA ASP A 398 -29.73 6.34 -22.82
C ASP A 398 -29.26 5.55 -24.07
N GLN A 399 -27.94 5.35 -24.21
CA GLN A 399 -27.31 4.60 -25.30
C GLN A 399 -26.81 3.23 -24.83
N LYS A 400 -27.74 2.38 -24.36
CA LYS A 400 -27.40 1.13 -23.64
C LYS A 400 -26.60 0.12 -24.47
N GLU A 401 -26.92 -0.03 -25.75
CA GLU A 401 -26.25 -0.99 -26.65
C GLU A 401 -24.82 -0.54 -26.98
N GLU A 402 -24.64 0.74 -27.27
CA GLU A 402 -23.33 1.34 -27.50
C GLU A 402 -22.47 1.31 -26.24
N GLN A 403 -23.06 1.57 -25.06
CA GLN A 403 -22.37 1.45 -23.78
C GLN A 403 -21.93 0.00 -23.50
N TYR A 404 -22.81 -0.98 -23.74
CA TYR A 404 -22.47 -2.39 -23.59
C TYR A 404 -21.31 -2.79 -24.52
N THR A 405 -21.34 -2.33 -25.76
CA THR A 405 -20.25 -2.55 -26.73
C THR A 405 -18.94 -1.90 -26.26
N ALA A 406 -19.00 -0.67 -25.76
CA ALA A 406 -17.84 0.02 -25.20
C ALA A 406 -17.21 -0.78 -24.05
N LEU A 407 -18.03 -1.27 -23.11
CA LEU A 407 -17.58 -2.11 -21.99
C LEU A 407 -16.92 -3.42 -22.46
N GLN A 408 -17.42 -4.04 -23.53
CA GLN A 408 -16.81 -5.24 -24.11
C GLN A 408 -15.43 -4.96 -24.73
N LEU A 409 -15.23 -3.78 -25.29
CA LEU A 409 -13.98 -3.37 -25.95
C LEU A 409 -12.93 -2.80 -24.99
N MET A 410 -13.30 -2.46 -23.75
CA MET A 410 -12.40 -1.81 -22.76
C MET A 410 -11.06 -2.53 -22.59
N ARG A 411 -11.07 -3.87 -22.53
CA ARG A 411 -9.83 -4.64 -22.43
C ARG A 411 -8.90 -4.35 -23.61
N GLN A 412 -9.45 -4.39 -24.82
CA GLN A 412 -8.71 -4.17 -26.05
C GLN A 412 -8.13 -2.75 -26.12
N VAL A 413 -8.88 -1.74 -25.65
CA VAL A 413 -8.42 -0.35 -25.60
C VAL A 413 -7.09 -0.20 -24.84
N TYR A 414 -6.90 -0.89 -23.73
CA TYR A 414 -5.65 -0.78 -22.97
C TYR A 414 -4.57 -1.75 -23.47
N GLU A 415 -4.96 -2.92 -23.99
CA GLU A 415 -4.03 -3.93 -24.51
C GLU A 415 -3.38 -3.48 -25.85
N ASP A 416 -4.12 -2.78 -26.71
CA ASP A 416 -3.66 -2.31 -28.02
C ASP A 416 -2.99 -0.92 -27.97
N ALA A 417 -3.11 -0.19 -26.84
CA ALA A 417 -2.54 1.15 -26.71
C ALA A 417 -1.00 1.13 -26.73
N SER A 418 -0.39 2.13 -27.37
CA SER A 418 1.06 2.28 -27.41
C SER A 418 1.65 2.52 -26.02
N ALA A 419 0.92 3.30 -25.21
CA ALA A 419 1.14 3.48 -23.78
C ALA A 419 -0.18 3.86 -23.08
N VAL A 420 -0.24 3.63 -21.77
CA VAL A 420 -1.29 4.16 -20.91
C VAL A 420 -0.71 5.31 -20.09
N LEU A 421 -1.31 6.50 -20.22
CA LEU A 421 -0.97 7.68 -19.43
C LEU A 421 -1.93 7.81 -18.26
N VAL A 422 -1.42 7.68 -17.03
CA VAL A 422 -2.18 7.78 -15.79
C VAL A 422 -2.13 9.21 -15.25
N LEU A 423 -3.31 9.74 -14.94
CA LEU A 423 -3.54 11.05 -14.34
C LEU A 423 -4.19 10.89 -12.95
N ASP A 424 -3.46 11.30 -11.91
CA ASP A 424 -3.92 11.39 -10.53
C ASP A 424 -3.56 12.78 -10.00
N SER A 425 -4.52 13.51 -9.43
CA SER A 425 -4.31 14.90 -9.02
C SER A 425 -3.22 15.07 -7.98
N TRP A 426 -2.97 14.06 -7.14
CA TRP A 426 -1.88 14.11 -6.18
C TRP A 426 -0.53 13.87 -6.84
N LEU A 427 -0.41 12.88 -7.74
CA LEU A 427 0.84 12.68 -8.47
C LEU A 427 1.22 13.92 -9.29
N MET A 428 0.23 14.57 -9.91
CA MET A 428 0.42 15.82 -10.66
C MET A 428 0.74 17.04 -9.78
N SER A 429 0.64 16.94 -8.45
CA SER A 429 1.10 17.99 -7.54
C SER A 429 2.51 17.74 -6.98
N ILE A 430 3.08 16.55 -7.25
CA ILE A 430 4.43 16.17 -6.86
C ILE A 430 5.38 16.47 -8.04
N SER A 431 6.46 17.21 -7.77
CA SER A 431 7.58 17.31 -8.70
C SER A 431 8.31 15.97 -8.77
N CYS A 432 8.64 15.52 -9.98
CA CYS A 432 9.51 14.37 -10.19
C CYS A 432 10.98 14.77 -10.40
N TYR A 433 11.27 16.07 -10.47
CA TYR A 433 12.63 16.56 -10.65
C TYR A 433 13.47 16.33 -9.40
N GLN A 434 14.60 15.63 -9.57
CA GLN A 434 15.54 15.29 -8.47
C GLN A 434 14.88 14.57 -7.29
N ILE A 435 13.80 13.83 -7.52
CA ILE A 435 13.19 12.93 -6.52
C ILE A 435 13.65 11.50 -6.84
N ASP A 436 13.95 10.74 -5.79
CA ASP A 436 14.40 9.35 -5.94
C ASP A 436 13.27 8.45 -6.46
N ASP A 437 13.62 7.48 -7.31
CA ASP A 437 12.65 6.53 -7.90
C ASP A 437 11.83 5.80 -6.82
N ALA A 438 12.41 5.56 -5.63
CA ALA A 438 11.70 4.96 -4.51
C ALA A 438 10.52 5.80 -4.01
N GLU A 439 10.70 7.12 -3.92
CA GLU A 439 9.66 8.04 -3.46
C GLU A 439 8.57 8.20 -4.52
N LEU A 440 8.95 8.27 -5.80
CA LEU A 440 8.00 8.32 -6.91
C LEU A 440 7.17 7.03 -7.00
N MET A 441 7.80 5.86 -6.92
CA MET A 441 7.11 4.58 -6.94
C MET A 441 6.19 4.40 -5.72
N MET A 442 6.64 4.78 -4.52
CA MET A 442 5.77 4.74 -3.34
C MET A 442 4.56 5.67 -3.49
N SER A 443 4.77 6.86 -4.08
CA SER A 443 3.67 7.79 -4.38
C SER A 443 2.67 7.14 -5.34
N ILE A 444 3.14 6.51 -6.41
CA ILE A 444 2.30 5.76 -7.35
C ILE A 444 1.52 4.66 -6.61
N PHE A 445 2.19 3.78 -5.87
CA PHE A 445 1.56 2.62 -5.21
C PHE A 445 0.56 2.99 -4.10
N THR A 446 0.64 4.21 -3.59
CA THR A 446 -0.28 4.75 -2.57
C THR A 446 -1.28 5.78 -3.11
N ALA A 447 -1.21 6.09 -4.42
CA ALA A 447 -2.10 7.03 -5.10
C ALA A 447 -3.56 6.54 -5.11
N THR A 448 -4.48 7.49 -5.27
CA THR A 448 -5.92 7.20 -5.33
C THR A 448 -6.25 6.34 -6.54
N TRP A 449 -5.55 6.55 -7.66
CA TRP A 449 -5.67 5.73 -8.85
C TRP A 449 -5.56 4.22 -8.57
N ASN A 450 -4.66 3.80 -7.68
CA ASN A 450 -4.44 2.40 -7.33
C ASN A 450 -5.52 1.77 -6.44
N ARG A 451 -6.58 2.52 -6.11
CA ARG A 451 -7.69 2.08 -5.26
C ARG A 451 -8.99 1.85 -6.03
N ARG A 452 -8.93 1.89 -7.37
CA ARG A 452 -10.11 1.79 -8.24
C ARG A 452 -10.24 0.37 -8.79
N LEU A 453 -11.47 -0.03 -9.10
CA LEU A 453 -11.76 -1.37 -9.63
C LEU A 453 -11.11 -1.59 -11.01
N TRP A 454 -11.04 -0.55 -11.83
CA TRP A 454 -10.59 -0.61 -13.22
C TRP A 454 -9.07 -0.48 -13.40
N THR A 455 -8.33 -0.17 -12.33
CA THR A 455 -6.86 -0.05 -12.31
C THR A 455 -6.17 -1.29 -12.89
N TYR A 456 -6.74 -2.49 -12.70
CA TYR A 456 -6.15 -3.71 -13.24
C TYR A 456 -6.12 -3.72 -14.78
N GLN A 457 -7.22 -3.35 -15.46
CA GLN A 457 -7.22 -3.29 -16.93
C GLN A 457 -6.35 -2.15 -17.43
N GLU A 458 -6.40 -1.01 -16.75
CA GLU A 458 -5.65 0.21 -17.10
C GLU A 458 -4.13 0.03 -16.94
N GLY A 459 -3.68 -0.66 -15.89
CA GLY A 459 -2.27 -0.87 -15.58
C GLY A 459 -1.70 -2.16 -16.16
N ALA A 460 -2.31 -3.30 -15.83
CA ALA A 460 -1.70 -4.62 -16.11
C ALA A 460 -1.67 -4.99 -17.59
N LEU A 461 -2.56 -4.41 -18.41
CA LEU A 461 -2.57 -4.62 -19.86
C LEU A 461 -1.66 -3.64 -20.61
N ALA A 462 -1.22 -2.56 -19.94
CA ALA A 462 -0.43 -1.52 -20.58
C ALA A 462 0.94 -2.04 -21.00
N ARG A 463 1.25 -1.92 -22.31
CA ARG A 463 2.60 -2.17 -22.83
C ARG A 463 3.63 -1.27 -22.14
N MET A 464 3.31 0.01 -22.03
CA MET A 464 4.07 1.01 -21.28
C MET A 464 3.10 1.76 -20.35
N LEU A 465 3.47 1.91 -19.08
CA LEU A 465 2.63 2.55 -18.07
C LEU A 465 3.30 3.83 -17.57
N LEU A 466 2.77 4.96 -18.01
CA LEU A 466 3.30 6.29 -17.77
C LEU A 466 2.47 7.00 -16.72
N PHE A 467 3.13 7.68 -15.78
CA PHE A 467 2.48 8.50 -14.75
C PHE A 467 2.83 9.96 -14.94
N ARG A 468 1.82 10.83 -14.98
CA ARG A 468 2.04 12.27 -15.04
C ARG A 468 2.29 12.84 -13.65
N PHE A 469 3.43 13.51 -13.52
CA PHE A 469 3.82 14.34 -12.37
C PHE A 469 3.70 15.82 -12.71
N GLN A 470 3.98 16.70 -11.74
CA GLN A 470 3.86 18.15 -11.90
C GLN A 470 4.67 18.68 -13.09
N ASP A 471 5.91 18.23 -13.20
CA ASP A 471 6.94 18.76 -14.11
C ASP A 471 7.46 17.72 -15.10
N GLY A 472 6.89 16.51 -15.12
CA GLY A 472 7.36 15.44 -16.00
C GLY A 472 6.42 14.24 -16.08
N THR A 473 6.81 13.26 -16.90
CA THR A 473 6.10 11.99 -17.05
C THR A 473 7.11 10.87 -16.80
N CYS A 474 6.77 9.94 -15.91
CA CYS A 474 7.66 8.84 -15.53
C CYS A 474 7.11 7.49 -15.99
N ASP A 475 7.98 6.66 -16.57
CA ASP A 475 7.70 5.26 -16.91
C ASP A 475 7.98 4.35 -15.72
N LEU A 476 6.97 3.58 -15.29
CA LEU A 476 7.06 2.67 -14.16
C LEU A 476 8.14 1.58 -14.36
N ASP A 477 8.24 1.03 -15.57
CA ASP A 477 9.20 -0.05 -15.86
C ASP A 477 10.63 0.47 -15.77
N SER A 478 10.87 1.67 -16.30
CA SER A 478 12.15 2.35 -16.22
C SER A 478 12.54 2.72 -14.77
N MET A 479 11.60 3.24 -13.97
CA MET A 479 11.84 3.53 -12.54
C MET A 479 12.18 2.25 -11.77
N PHE A 480 11.39 1.20 -11.95
CA PHE A 480 11.60 -0.07 -11.26
C PHE A 480 12.97 -0.68 -11.59
N LYS A 481 13.34 -0.72 -12.89
CA LYS A 481 14.67 -1.21 -13.33
C LYS A 481 15.82 -0.41 -12.76
N ARG A 482 15.72 0.93 -12.72
CA ARG A 482 16.77 1.78 -12.11
C ARG A 482 16.89 1.52 -10.61
N TYR A 483 15.76 1.39 -9.92
CA TYR A 483 15.75 1.06 -8.49
C TYR A 483 16.34 -0.33 -8.21
N GLU A 484 15.98 -1.34 -9.00
CA GLU A 484 16.53 -2.70 -8.93
C GLU A 484 18.04 -2.70 -9.15
N ASN A 485 18.54 -1.98 -10.16
CA ASN A 485 19.98 -1.88 -10.45
C ASN A 485 20.77 -1.11 -9.37
N ALA A 486 20.12 -0.18 -8.66
CA ALA A 486 20.73 0.61 -7.59
C ALA A 486 20.54 -0.01 -6.20
N LEU A 487 19.96 -1.22 -6.13
CA LEU A 487 19.49 -1.80 -4.88
C LEU A 487 20.66 -2.18 -3.96
N ASP A 488 20.70 -1.57 -2.77
CA ASP A 488 21.57 -1.99 -1.68
C ASP A 488 20.79 -2.73 -0.58
N ILE A 489 21.48 -3.21 0.45
CA ILE A 489 20.82 -3.92 1.56
C ILE A 489 19.82 -3.04 2.32
N THR A 490 20.06 -1.73 2.41
CA THR A 490 19.22 -0.76 3.13
C THR A 490 17.90 -0.56 2.38
N ALA A 491 17.99 -0.28 1.08
CA ALA A 491 16.86 -0.14 0.17
C ALA A 491 16.06 -1.45 0.06
N SER A 492 16.77 -2.59 0.01
CA SER A 492 16.16 -3.92 0.00
C SER A 492 15.31 -4.17 1.24
N THR A 493 15.89 -3.95 2.40
CA THR A 493 15.27 -4.21 3.70
C THR A 493 14.17 -3.20 4.05
N THR A 494 14.19 -2.02 3.43
CA THR A 494 13.16 -1.00 3.66
C THR A 494 11.95 -1.18 2.75
N LEU A 495 12.14 -1.31 1.42
CA LEU A 495 11.04 -1.17 0.44
C LEU A 495 10.92 -2.29 -0.60
N TRP A 496 11.98 -3.05 -0.90
CA TRP A 496 12.00 -3.95 -2.07
C TRP A 496 10.88 -4.99 -2.07
N THR A 497 10.61 -5.62 -0.92
CA THR A 497 9.54 -6.62 -0.79
C THR A 497 8.17 -6.10 -1.20
N CYS A 498 7.88 -4.84 -0.85
CA CYS A 498 6.61 -4.20 -1.17
C CYS A 498 6.58 -3.77 -2.64
N PHE A 499 7.70 -3.23 -3.13
CA PHE A 499 7.80 -2.75 -4.50
C PHE A 499 7.70 -3.88 -5.52
N ASP A 500 8.41 -5.00 -5.31
CA ASP A 500 8.34 -6.15 -6.21
C ASP A 500 6.91 -6.68 -6.35
N VAL A 501 6.20 -6.84 -5.23
CA VAL A 501 4.80 -7.30 -5.22
C VAL A 501 3.87 -6.30 -5.90
N LYS A 502 4.00 -5.00 -5.60
CA LYS A 502 3.15 -3.96 -6.20
C LYS A 502 3.41 -3.79 -7.69
N TYR A 503 4.67 -3.80 -8.11
CA TYR A 503 5.08 -3.75 -9.49
C TYR A 503 4.54 -4.94 -10.28
N ARG A 504 4.76 -6.17 -9.79
CA ARG A 504 4.21 -7.40 -10.43
C ARG A 504 2.68 -7.45 -10.42
N GLY A 505 2.03 -6.85 -9.42
CA GLY A 505 0.57 -6.70 -9.39
C GLY A 505 0.03 -5.75 -10.46
N LEU A 506 0.83 -4.74 -10.83
CA LEU A 506 0.48 -3.73 -11.84
C LEU A 506 0.98 -4.06 -13.24
N LYS A 507 1.90 -5.02 -13.40
CA LYS A 507 2.43 -5.45 -14.69
C LYS A 507 2.14 -6.92 -14.90
N ARG A 508 1.47 -7.27 -15.99
CA ARG A 508 1.33 -8.68 -16.40
C ARG A 508 2.73 -9.24 -16.68
N VAL A 509 3.14 -10.24 -15.91
CA VAL A 509 4.38 -10.98 -16.19
C VAL A 509 4.19 -11.67 -17.55
N PRO A 510 5.08 -11.47 -18.54
CA PRO A 510 5.01 -12.18 -19.81
C PRO A 510 5.07 -13.69 -19.56
N SER A 511 4.26 -14.46 -20.29
CA SER A 511 4.15 -15.92 -20.20
C SER A 511 5.48 -16.69 -20.37
N TYR A 512 6.53 -16.04 -20.86
CA TYR A 512 7.87 -16.63 -20.97
C TYR A 512 8.62 -16.81 -19.64
N LEU A 513 8.16 -16.21 -18.53
CA LEU A 513 8.72 -16.48 -17.19
C LEU A 513 7.97 -17.59 -16.44
N GLU A 514 6.85 -18.11 -16.98
CA GLU A 514 6.15 -19.26 -16.40
C GLU A 514 6.85 -20.61 -16.71
N SER A 515 7.77 -20.64 -17.67
CA SER A 515 8.52 -21.85 -18.05
C SER A 515 9.69 -22.16 -17.11
N GLU A 516 10.18 -21.20 -16.33
CA GLU A 516 11.19 -21.42 -15.29
C GLU A 516 10.56 -21.56 -13.91
N GLY A 517 9.81 -22.65 -13.70
CA GLY A 517 9.69 -23.34 -12.41
C GLY A 517 9.22 -22.55 -11.18
N CYS A 518 8.69 -21.34 -11.31
CA CYS A 518 8.24 -20.53 -10.18
C CYS A 518 6.81 -20.97 -9.81
N SER A 519 6.68 -21.82 -8.79
CA SER A 519 5.40 -22.32 -8.30
C SER A 519 4.62 -21.22 -7.56
N CYS A 520 4.20 -20.17 -8.28
CA CYS A 520 3.29 -19.14 -7.79
C CYS A 520 1.83 -19.60 -7.97
N ARG A 521 1.51 -20.85 -7.64
CA ARG A 521 0.12 -21.31 -7.50
C ARG A 521 -0.23 -21.36 -6.02
N SER A 522 -0.34 -20.21 -5.39
CA SER A 522 -1.06 -20.09 -4.11
C SER A 522 -1.38 -18.63 -3.80
N ASN A 523 -2.69 -18.36 -3.74
CA ASN A 523 -3.38 -17.24 -3.12
C ASN A 523 -3.13 -15.83 -3.72
N GLY A 524 -4.00 -15.44 -4.67
CA GLY A 524 -4.20 -14.02 -5.00
C GLY A 524 -4.82 -13.74 -6.38
N CYS A 525 -4.60 -14.59 -7.38
CA CYS A 525 -5.23 -14.40 -8.69
C CYS A 525 -6.64 -15.02 -8.68
N TYR A 526 -7.67 -14.22 -8.45
CA TYR A 526 -9.03 -14.64 -8.74
C TYR A 526 -9.20 -14.76 -10.26
N ASP A 527 -9.23 -16.00 -10.75
CA ASP A 527 -9.64 -16.32 -12.11
C ASP A 527 -11.17 -16.15 -12.23
N PHE A 528 -11.62 -14.93 -12.54
CA PHE A 528 -13.03 -14.61 -12.77
C PHE A 528 -13.58 -15.18 -14.10
N SER A 529 -12.79 -15.91 -14.88
CA SER A 529 -13.28 -16.55 -16.13
C SER A 529 -14.12 -17.81 -15.91
N LYS A 530 -14.24 -18.30 -14.66
CA LYS A 530 -14.93 -19.57 -14.32
C LYS A 530 -16.29 -19.45 -13.64
N TYR A 531 -16.83 -18.24 -13.46
CA TYR A 531 -18.22 -18.08 -13.02
C TYR A 531 -19.20 -18.25 -14.20
N LYS A 532 -19.54 -19.50 -14.53
CA LYS A 532 -20.82 -19.80 -15.18
C LYS A 532 -21.89 -19.89 -14.10
N PRO A 533 -22.98 -19.12 -14.14
CA PRO A 533 -24.09 -19.34 -13.21
C PRO A 533 -24.79 -20.64 -13.61
N SER A 534 -24.55 -21.70 -12.83
CA SER A 534 -25.33 -22.93 -12.91
C SER A 534 -26.72 -22.67 -12.32
N CYS A 535 -27.73 -22.59 -13.20
CA CYS A 535 -29.13 -22.76 -12.82
C CYS A 535 -29.33 -24.14 -12.19
N GLY A 536 -29.28 -24.22 -10.87
CA GLY A 536 -29.62 -25.41 -10.10
C GLY A 536 -31.11 -25.44 -9.76
N ARG A 537 -31.88 -26.23 -10.50
CA ARG A 537 -33.18 -26.74 -10.04
C ARG A 537 -32.92 -27.77 -8.93
N SER A 538 -33.45 -27.53 -7.74
CA SER A 538 -33.78 -28.61 -6.80
C SER A 538 -34.97 -28.19 -5.94
N ALA A 539 -35.98 -29.05 -6.00
CA ALA A 539 -37.26 -28.93 -5.34
C ALA A 539 -37.17 -29.11 -3.82
N LEU A 540 -38.14 -28.55 -3.09
CA LEU A 540 -38.95 -29.19 -2.02
C LEU A 540 -39.97 -28.14 -1.46
N PRO A 541 -41.04 -28.54 -0.74
CA PRO A 541 -42.41 -28.12 -1.06
C PRO A 541 -43.07 -27.18 -0.03
N GLY A 542 -44.13 -26.49 -0.48
CA GLY A 542 -45.36 -26.36 0.31
C GLY A 542 -45.65 -25.02 1.01
N SER A 543 -46.74 -24.39 0.55
CA SER A 543 -47.68 -23.50 1.26
C SER A 543 -47.45 -21.97 1.30
N THR A 544 -48.23 -21.31 0.43
CA THR A 544 -49.10 -20.14 0.68
C THR A 544 -48.53 -18.88 1.35
N SER A 545 -48.38 -17.80 0.60
CA SER A 545 -49.41 -16.74 0.42
C SER A 545 -48.83 -15.48 -0.22
N GLN A 546 -49.67 -14.78 -0.96
CA GLN A 546 -49.37 -13.64 -1.82
C GLN A 546 -48.94 -12.38 -1.05
N SER A 547 -47.94 -11.66 -1.55
CA SER A 547 -48.01 -10.19 -1.64
C SER A 547 -47.06 -9.68 -2.72
N ARG A 548 -47.61 -8.84 -3.61
CA ARG A 548 -46.88 -8.11 -4.67
C ARG A 548 -46.08 -6.99 -4.03
N LEU A 549 -44.78 -6.92 -4.32
CA LEU A 549 -43.98 -5.71 -4.23
C LEU A 549 -43.13 -5.61 -5.49
N THR A 550 -43.47 -4.64 -6.34
CA THR A 550 -42.74 -4.20 -7.52
C THR A 550 -41.38 -3.64 -7.10
N ALA A 551 -40.30 -4.33 -7.45
CA ALA A 551 -38.94 -3.86 -7.24
C ALA A 551 -38.50 -2.98 -8.42
N HIS A 552 -38.34 -1.68 -8.17
CA HIS A 552 -37.52 -0.79 -8.99
C HIS A 552 -36.06 -1.25 -8.89
N THR A 553 -35.44 -1.60 -10.01
CA THR A 553 -34.01 -1.89 -10.11
C THR A 553 -33.23 -0.60 -10.31
N SER A 554 -32.75 0.01 -9.21
CA SER A 554 -31.62 0.95 -9.25
C SER A 554 -30.33 0.14 -9.13
N SER A 555 -29.49 0.19 -10.16
CA SER A 555 -28.18 -0.47 -10.18
C SER A 555 -27.19 0.28 -9.30
N GLU A 556 -26.97 -0.20 -8.09
CA GLU A 556 -25.83 0.17 -7.25
C GLU A 556 -24.53 -0.24 -7.96
N ARG A 557 -23.74 0.72 -8.45
CA ARG A 557 -22.32 0.52 -8.78
C ARG A 557 -21.47 1.12 -7.67
N GLY A 558 -20.56 0.31 -7.12
CA GLY A 558 -19.41 0.78 -6.33
C GLY A 558 -19.59 0.75 -4.82
N VAL A 559 -19.72 -0.44 -4.23
CA VAL A 559 -19.43 -0.65 -2.80
C VAL A 559 -18.67 -1.97 -2.62
N LEU A 560 -17.34 -1.89 -2.70
CA LEU A 560 -16.33 -2.39 -1.75
C LEU A 560 -14.94 -2.46 -2.38
#